data_AF-A0A1Q7ZVH0-F1
#
_entry.id   AF-A0A1Q7ZVH0-F1
#
_cell.length_a   1.000
_cell.length_b   1.000
_cell.length_c   1.000
_cell.angle_alpha   90.00
_cell.angle_beta   90.00
_cell.angle_gamma   90.00
#
_symmetry.space_group_name_H-M   'P 1'
#
loop_
_entity.id
_entity.type
_entity.pdbx_description
1 polymer ?
#
loop_
_entity_poly.entity_id
_entity_poly.type
_entity_poly.pdbx_seq_one_letter_code
_entity_poly.pdbx_strand_id
1 'polypeptide(L)'
;MLRIPWAPLNGGIFLIVFGTIMLLSLVGVGNLNPFTGIPLVFLVFGIWLIVAALVLPGPDDRYAPPRSMILAWGGMVAFLGAIWLVGTIALTLVPVVLLVVLVVVGIGAVGYALTRAEAKKAHPVVA
;
A
#
# COMPACT_ATOMS: atom_id res chain seq x y z
N MET A 1 -11.29 -11.94 21.42
CA MET A 1 -10.92 -11.10 20.25
C MET A 1 -11.23 -11.91 19.01
N LEU A 2 -11.93 -11.33 18.02
CA LEU A 2 -12.25 -12.01 16.76
C LEU A 2 -10.94 -12.24 15.99
N ARG A 3 -10.58 -13.50 15.73
CA ARG A 3 -9.38 -13.83 14.94
C ARG A 3 -9.66 -13.56 13.47
N ILE A 4 -8.88 -12.68 12.87
CA ILE A 4 -8.96 -12.37 11.44
C ILE A 4 -8.02 -13.32 10.70
N PRO A 5 -8.52 -14.19 9.81
CA PRO A 5 -7.67 -15.08 9.02
C PRO A 5 -6.89 -14.27 7.98
N TRP A 6 -5.70 -13.80 8.35
CA TRP A 6 -4.95 -12.79 7.59
C TRP A 6 -4.65 -13.22 6.14
N ALA A 7 -4.08 -14.42 5.96
CA ALA A 7 -3.72 -14.88 4.62
C ALA A 7 -4.95 -15.16 3.73
N PRO A 8 -6.01 -15.87 4.21
CA PRO A 8 -7.24 -16.04 3.44
C PRO A 8 -7.95 -14.73 3.10
N LEU A 9 -8.00 -13.76 4.04
CA LEU A 9 -8.62 -12.45 3.80
C LEU A 9 -7.92 -11.70 2.67
N ASN A 10 -6.60 -11.56 2.76
CA ASN A 10 -5.83 -10.81 1.77
C ASN A 10 -5.79 -11.52 0.42
N GLY A 11 -5.75 -12.86 0.42
CA GLY A 11 -5.88 -13.65 -0.81
C GLY A 11 -7.24 -13.47 -1.49
N GLY A 12 -8.33 -13.51 -0.73
CA GLY A 12 -9.68 -13.26 -1.25
C GLY A 12 -9.82 -11.86 -1.84
N ILE A 13 -9.31 -10.84 -1.15
CA ILE A 13 -9.39 -9.46 -1.64
C ILE A 13 -8.52 -9.25 -2.88
N PHE A 14 -7.33 -9.85 -2.92
CA PHE A 14 -6.50 -9.84 -4.13
C PHE A 14 -7.27 -10.44 -5.32
N LEU A 15 -7.90 -11.60 -5.14
CA LEU A 15 -8.66 -12.26 -6.21
C LEU A 15 -9.86 -11.43 -6.68
N ILE A 16 -10.55 -10.76 -5.76
CA ILE A 16 -11.65 -9.85 -6.12
C ILE A 16 -11.12 -8.67 -6.94
N VAL A 17 -10.08 -7.98 -6.44
CA VAL A 17 -9.47 -6.82 -7.12
C VAL A 17 -8.95 -7.21 -8.49
N PHE A 18 -8.19 -8.32 -8.56
CA PHE A 18 -7.67 -8.86 -9.81
C PHE A 18 -8.79 -9.23 -10.78
N GLY A 19 -9.76 -10.04 -10.33
CA GLY A 19 -10.86 -10.51 -11.18
C GLY A 19 -11.70 -9.37 -11.73
N THR A 20 -12.09 -8.41 -10.87
CA THR A 20 -12.88 -7.24 -11.30
C THR A 20 -12.12 -6.37 -12.28
N ILE A 21 -10.89 -5.96 -11.97
CA ILE A 21 -10.13 -5.06 -12.83
C ILE A 21 -9.78 -5.73 -14.16
N MET A 22 -9.40 -7.01 -14.15
CA MET A 22 -9.11 -7.75 -15.37
C MET A 22 -10.35 -7.94 -16.24
N LEU A 23 -11.50 -8.25 -15.65
CA LEU A 23 -12.75 -8.37 -16.39
C LEU A 23 -13.16 -7.03 -17.04
N LEU A 24 -13.08 -5.92 -16.30
CA LEU A 24 -13.33 -4.58 -16.84
C LEU A 24 -12.34 -4.23 -17.96
N SER A 25 -11.07 -4.63 -17.81
CA SER A 25 -10.02 -4.43 -18.80
C SER A 25 -10.22 -5.26 -20.08
N LEU A 26 -10.75 -6.48 -19.96
CA LEU A 26 -11.04 -7.34 -21.10
C LEU A 26 -12.26 -6.87 -21.90
N VAL A 27 -13.27 -6.31 -21.20
CA VAL A 27 -14.49 -5.78 -21.82
C VAL A 27 -14.32 -4.32 -22.29
N GLY A 28 -13.19 -3.69 -21.99
CA GLY A 28 -12.87 -2.33 -22.44
C GLY A 28 -13.63 -1.22 -21.71
N VAL A 29 -14.12 -1.48 -20.49
CA VAL A 29 -14.91 -0.51 -19.73
C VAL A 29 -14.02 0.69 -19.36
N GLY A 30 -14.48 1.90 -19.66
CA GLY A 30 -13.74 3.13 -19.32
C GLY A 30 -12.38 3.26 -20.01
N ASN A 31 -12.23 2.66 -21.20
CA ASN A 31 -10.95 2.59 -21.95
C ASN A 31 -9.84 1.84 -21.19
N LEU A 32 -10.20 1.01 -20.20
CA LEU A 32 -9.28 0.09 -19.56
C LEU A 32 -8.88 -1.01 -20.53
N ASN A 33 -7.62 -1.43 -20.43
CA ASN A 33 -7.07 -2.57 -21.15
C ASN A 33 -6.10 -3.32 -20.24
N PRO A 34 -5.70 -4.56 -20.56
CA PRO A 34 -4.82 -5.33 -19.69
C PRO A 34 -3.51 -4.63 -19.29
N PHE A 35 -2.95 -3.78 -20.16
CA PHE A 35 -1.72 -3.03 -19.88
C PHE A 35 -1.89 -1.97 -18.79
N THR A 36 -3.07 -1.36 -18.69
CA THR A 36 -3.43 -0.40 -17.63
C THR A 36 -4.10 -1.08 -16.43
N GLY A 37 -4.74 -2.24 -16.65
CA GLY A 37 -5.40 -3.03 -15.61
C GLY A 37 -4.43 -3.67 -14.62
N ILE A 38 -3.35 -4.28 -15.10
CA ILE A 38 -2.34 -4.90 -14.22
C ILE A 38 -1.74 -3.89 -13.22
N PRO A 39 -1.22 -2.72 -13.64
CA PRO A 39 -0.70 -1.75 -12.68
C PRO A 39 -1.78 -1.20 -11.75
N LEU A 40 -3.04 -1.12 -12.20
CA LEU A 40 -4.18 -0.74 -11.37
C LEU A 40 -4.48 -1.78 -10.27
N VAL A 41 -4.35 -3.08 -10.56
CA VAL A 41 -4.45 -4.16 -9.55
C VAL A 41 -3.41 -3.95 -8.46
N PHE A 42 -2.16 -3.68 -8.84
CA PHE A 42 -1.08 -3.45 -7.88
C PHE A 42 -1.34 -2.20 -7.04
N LEU A 43 -1.80 -1.11 -7.67
CA LEU A 43 -2.15 0.11 -6.97
C LEU A 43 -3.25 -0.12 -5.92
N VAL A 44 -4.38 -0.70 -6.33
CA VAL A 44 -5.54 -0.92 -5.46
C VAL A 44 -5.23 -1.93 -4.36
N PHE A 45 -4.55 -3.03 -4.68
CA PHE A 45 -4.17 -4.02 -3.69
C PHE A 45 -3.12 -3.50 -2.71
N GLY A 46 -2.15 -2.72 -3.16
CA GLY A 46 -1.19 -2.04 -2.29
C GLY A 46 -1.87 -1.10 -1.30
N ILE A 47 -2.84 -0.30 -1.76
CA ILE A 47 -3.67 0.56 -0.90
C ILE A 47 -4.45 -0.29 0.11
N TRP A 48 -5.04 -1.39 -0.32
CA TRP A 48 -5.73 -2.32 0.59
C TRP A 48 -4.79 -2.81 1.71
N LEU A 49 -3.57 -3.21 1.41
CA LEU A 49 -2.60 -3.67 2.42
C LEU A 49 -2.29 -2.57 3.47
N ILE A 50 -2.19 -1.31 3.03
CA ILE A 50 -2.00 -0.17 3.94
C ILE A 50 -3.22 -0.02 4.84
N VAL A 51 -4.43 -0.01 4.29
CA VAL A 51 -5.68 0.11 5.04
C VAL A 51 -5.82 -1.06 6.04
N ALA A 52 -5.54 -2.28 5.59
CA ALA A 52 -5.58 -3.48 6.41
C ALA A 52 -4.63 -3.38 7.61
N ALA A 53 -3.42 -2.86 7.41
CA ALA A 53 -2.44 -2.70 8.49
C ALA A 53 -2.84 -1.65 9.54
N LEU A 54 -3.58 -0.61 9.13
CA LEU A 54 -4.01 0.48 10.00
C LEU A 54 -5.31 0.18 10.75
N VAL A 55 -6.27 -0.47 10.07
CA VAL A 55 -7.64 -0.62 10.56
C VAL A 55 -7.86 -1.96 11.25
N LEU A 56 -7.21 -3.04 10.80
CA LEU A 56 -7.47 -4.36 11.36
C LEU A 56 -6.67 -4.55 12.67
N PRO A 57 -7.31 -5.04 13.75
CA PRO A 57 -6.59 -5.42 14.96
C PRO A 57 -5.49 -6.40 14.59
N GLY A 58 -4.30 -6.16 15.16
CA GLY A 58 -3.07 -6.87 14.81
C GLY A 58 -3.33 -8.37 14.85
N PRO A 59 -2.89 -9.11 13.83
CA PRO A 59 -3.14 -10.52 13.79
C PRO A 59 -2.41 -11.18 14.97
N ASP A 60 -3.19 -11.69 15.93
CA ASP A 60 -2.71 -12.58 17.00
C ASP A 60 -2.26 -13.95 16.45
N ASP A 61 -2.28 -14.13 15.13
CA ASP A 61 -1.69 -15.28 14.46
C ASP A 61 -0.17 -15.18 14.51
N ARG A 62 0.46 -16.21 15.08
CA ARG A 62 1.91 -16.43 15.11
C ARG A 62 2.59 -16.35 13.74
N TYR A 63 1.81 -16.40 12.66
CA TYR A 63 2.25 -16.46 11.27
C TYR A 63 1.97 -15.17 10.48
N ALA A 64 1.32 -14.18 11.08
CA ALA A 64 1.01 -12.96 10.37
C ALA A 64 2.15 -11.93 10.49
N PRO A 65 2.50 -11.26 9.39
CA PRO A 65 3.64 -10.34 9.39
C PRO A 65 3.39 -9.13 10.30
N PRO A 66 4.45 -8.53 10.88
CA PRO A 66 4.34 -7.31 11.66
C PRO A 66 3.66 -6.19 10.87
N ARG A 67 2.86 -5.35 11.54
CA ARG A 67 2.16 -4.22 10.90
C ARG A 67 3.10 -3.30 10.09
N SER A 68 4.29 -3.03 10.61
CA SER A 68 5.31 -2.25 9.90
C SER A 68 5.75 -2.88 8.59
N MET A 69 5.87 -4.22 8.56
CA MET A 69 6.20 -4.96 7.35
C MET A 69 5.05 -4.91 6.34
N ILE A 70 3.80 -5.07 6.79
CA ILE A 70 2.62 -4.96 5.90
C ILE A 70 2.51 -3.55 5.32
N LEU A 71 2.73 -2.50 6.12
CA LEU A 71 2.73 -1.11 5.67
C LEU A 71 3.82 -0.85 4.62
N ALA A 72 5.03 -1.34 4.86
CA ALA A 72 6.14 -1.20 3.91
C ALA A 72 5.86 -1.91 2.59
N TRP A 73 5.38 -3.16 2.65
CA TRP A 73 5.02 -3.93 1.46
C TRP A 73 3.83 -3.32 0.70
N GLY A 74 2.78 -2.94 1.41
CA GLY A 74 1.61 -2.27 0.84
C GLY A 74 1.99 -0.96 0.16
N GLY A 75 2.82 -0.15 0.81
CA GLY A 75 3.38 1.08 0.24
C GLY A 75 4.20 0.83 -1.01
N MET A 76 5.09 -0.17 -1.00
CA MET A 76 5.89 -0.53 -2.17
C MET A 76 5.02 -1.00 -3.34
N VAL A 77 4.06 -1.89 -3.09
CA VAL A 77 3.16 -2.42 -4.12
C VAL A 77 2.28 -1.32 -4.72
N ALA A 78 1.75 -0.42 -3.88
CA ALA A 78 0.97 0.74 -4.32
C ALA A 78 1.83 1.69 -5.17
N PHE A 79 3.07 1.98 -4.73
CA PHE A 79 4.00 2.84 -5.43
C PHE A 79 4.40 2.29 -6.80
N LEU A 80 4.74 1.00 -6.88
CA LEU A 80 5.05 0.33 -8.13
C LEU A 80 3.84 0.34 -9.08
N GLY A 81 2.64 0.06 -8.57
CA GLY A 81 1.40 0.16 -9.33
C GLY A 81 1.16 1.58 -9.86
N ALA A 82 1.37 2.61 -9.04
CA ALA A 82 1.21 4.02 -9.44
C ALA A 82 2.21 4.43 -10.53
N ILE A 83 3.51 4.12 -10.36
CA ILE A 83 4.53 4.46 -11.36
C ILE A 83 4.23 3.73 -12.67
N TRP A 84 3.90 2.44 -12.60
CA TRP A 84 3.64 1.66 -13.79
C TRP A 84 2.37 2.15 -14.50
N LEU A 85 1.31 2.49 -13.76
CA LEU A 85 0.10 3.07 -14.34
C LEU A 85 0.39 4.42 -15.02
N VAL A 86 1.13 5.30 -14.36
CA VAL A 86 1.51 6.59 -14.94
C VAL A 86 2.43 6.40 -16.15
N GLY A 87 3.36 5.45 -16.08
CA GLY A 87 4.27 5.12 -17.18
C GLY A 87 3.53 4.60 -18.42
N THR A 88 2.43 3.87 -18.24
CA THR A 88 1.60 3.37 -19.36
C THR A 88 0.72 4.46 -19.98
N ILE A 89 0.32 5.46 -19.21
CA ILE A 89 -0.54 6.56 -19.69
C ILE A 89 0.28 7.73 -20.25
N ALA A 90 1.31 8.16 -19.52
CA ALA A 90 2.12 9.33 -19.81
C ALA A 90 3.49 9.22 -19.14
N LEU A 91 4.44 8.59 -19.84
CA LEU A 91 5.81 8.38 -19.36
C LEU A 91 6.51 9.68 -18.91
N THR A 92 6.19 10.81 -19.54
CA THR A 92 6.74 12.13 -19.20
C THR A 92 6.34 12.63 -17.80
N LEU A 93 5.26 12.08 -17.20
CA LEU A 93 4.81 12.44 -15.86
C LEU A 93 5.47 11.61 -14.74
N VAL A 94 6.17 10.52 -15.07
CA VAL A 94 6.82 9.65 -14.08
C VAL A 94 7.77 10.42 -13.15
N PRO A 95 8.64 11.35 -13.62
CA PRO A 95 9.49 12.14 -12.73
C PRO A 95 8.71 13.00 -11.74
N VAL A 96 7.56 13.55 -12.15
CA VAL A 96 6.69 14.36 -11.29
C VAL A 96 6.09 13.49 -10.19
N VAL A 97 5.63 12.28 -10.52
CA VAL A 97 5.07 11.34 -9.54
C VAL A 97 6.13 10.88 -8.54
N LEU A 98 7.35 10.59 -9.01
CA LEU A 98 8.48 10.28 -8.13
C LEU A 98 8.78 11.43 -7.17
N LEU A 99 8.80 12.68 -7.67
CA LEU A 99 9.01 13.86 -6.85
C LEU A 99 7.93 14.01 -5.78
N VAL A 100 6.66 13.88 -6.15
CA VAL A 100 5.52 13.96 -5.21
C VAL A 100 5.64 12.89 -4.14
N VAL A 101 5.92 11.63 -4.51
CA VAL A 101 6.08 10.54 -3.54
C VAL A 101 7.26 10.82 -2.61
N LEU A 102 8.40 11.29 -3.13
CA LEU A 102 9.57 11.60 -2.31
C LEU A 102 9.27 12.71 -1.30
N VAL A 103 8.52 13.74 -1.70
CA VAL A 103 8.08 14.81 -0.79
C VAL A 103 7.14 14.26 0.28
N VAL A 104 6.12 13.48 -0.09
CA VAL A 104 5.14 12.94 0.87
C VAL A 104 5.80 11.98 1.86
N VAL A 105 6.63 11.05 1.36
CA VAL A 105 7.38 10.10 2.21
C VAL A 105 8.39 10.84 3.08
N GLY A 106 9.07 11.87 2.54
CA GLY A 106 9.99 12.72 3.28
C GLY A 106 9.30 13.42 4.45
N ILE A 107 8.14 14.05 4.22
CA ILE A 107 7.34 14.68 5.27
C ILE A 107 6.91 13.65 6.32
N GLY A 108 6.44 12.48 5.90
CA GLY A 108 6.06 11.40 6.81
C GLY A 108 7.23 10.91 7.68
N ALA A 109 8.41 10.73 7.08
CA ALA A 109 9.61 10.33 7.79
C ALA A 109 10.08 11.37 8.81
N VAL A 110 10.02 12.66 8.46
CA VAL A 110 10.33 13.76 9.38
C VAL A 110 9.34 13.78 10.55
N GLY A 111 8.03 13.68 10.28
CA GLY A 111 7.01 13.61 11.33
C GLY A 111 7.20 12.42 12.28
N TYR A 112 7.54 11.25 11.73
CA TYR A 112 7.86 10.08 12.54
C TYR A 112 9.12 10.27 13.40
N ALA A 113 10.16 10.91 12.85
CA ALA A 113 11.39 11.19 13.59
C ALA A 113 11.13 12.16 14.76
N LEU A 114 10.33 13.21 14.54
CA LEU A 114 9.96 14.19 15.56
C LEU A 114 9.14 13.56 16.69
N THR A 115 8.08 12.80 16.35
CA THR A 115 7.24 12.12 17.36
C THR A 115 8.05 11.13 18.21
N ARG A 116 8.97 10.38 17.60
CA ARG A 116 9.88 9.49 18.34
C ARG A 116 10.85 10.25 19.23
N ALA A 117 11.36 11.39 18.77
CA ALA A 117 12.26 12.24 19.55
C ALA A 117 11.55 12.83 20.78
N GLU A 118 10.30 13.24 20.65
CA GLU A 118 9.48 13.72 21.77
C GLU A 118 9.13 12.60 22.75
N ALA A 119 8.74 11.42 22.27
CA ALA A 119 8.48 10.27 23.12
C ALA A 119 9.71 9.88 23.99
N LYS A 120 10.91 9.97 23.41
CA LYS A 120 12.17 9.72 24.14
C LYS A 120 12.49 10.79 25.20
N LYS A 121 12.04 12.03 25.00
CA LYS A 121 12.17 13.11 25.99
C LYS A 121 11.16 12.97 27.14
N ALA A 122 9.95 12.47 26.85
CA ALA A 122 8.89 12.29 27.84
C ALA A 122 9.13 11.09 28.78
N HIS A 123 9.83 10.05 28.32
CA HIS A 123 10.26 8.92 29.14
C HIS A 123 11.79 8.83 29.16
N PRO A 124 12.49 9.65 29.98
CA PRO A 124 13.91 9.43 30.19
C PRO A 124 14.05 8.04 30.82
N VAL A 125 14.76 7.15 30.14
CA VAL A 125 15.19 5.87 30.71
C VAL A 125 15.96 6.23 31.97
N VAL A 126 15.37 5.97 33.14
CA VAL A 126 16.05 6.11 34.42
C VAL A 126 17.17 5.07 34.41
N ALA A 127 18.40 5.57 34.37
CA ALA A 127 19.63 4.78 34.36
C ALA A 127 19.83 4.08 35.70
#